data_AF-A0A523SLD1-F1
#
_entry.id   AF-A0A523SLD1-F1
#
_cell.length_a   1.000
_cell.length_b   1.000
_cell.length_c   1.000
_cell.angle_alpha   90.00
_cell.angle_beta   90.00
_cell.angle_gamma   90.00
#
_symmetry.space_group_name_H-M   'P 1'
#
loop_
_entity.id
_entity.type
_entity.pdbx_description
1 polymer ?
#
loop_
_entity_poly.entity_id
_entity_poly.type
_entity_poly.pdbx_seq_one_letter_code
_entity_poly.pdbx_strand_id
1 'polypeptide(L)'
;MVPSAILSYLGLKSINQNAENLRTKYGGTINLVRDKLESEVIQLEENLRNSLIELFPKLDRNVELKEWIRNIESENPAFKHLFLVNADGGLISTSVSLEWKKWRKSQSFRNPQTTANFNMAEKAEFIKKDFVDAIGLYKKALVSTASSQERALLQSRIGRCYFKIGKYKEGINEYKKILGLGNEEITIGLIPASIVALSQIADGYKALNVSKEQYNVILELYQRLIDNSWDITGGEYLYYLKSTSAEIRRFGASSISINSTERNTEELMNLESKLLEQIRFIELIHKNIVPEIESDLKHGTSSELQPQHISFQENNSTLQLGYFRLPSAFQQSQLLALGYQIKKDYILSNLFPEVLTSVELGSDVFVGVLGEKDSLLYLQHNRPMSNYLVAENFSQLFVTWKVALFDRDGKSIEQLVGRERRLYLTLFVGIIAVMLIGVFVTVRAVIHELEVSRMKSEFVSNVSHELKTPLALIRMFGETLDTGIVTDERKRREFYSIIRKESERLTHLINNVLDFSRMDTGVKEYNLEEADLIEIVRSSLEAYKFHIRDLGFEIESELLGELVMPKIDKDAISQALLNLLSNAVKYSEDRKYIRVEVRKDSTSALISVTDHGVGISKEELKKIFDLKECIIVPSSN
;
A
#
# COMPACT_ATOMS: atom_id res chain seq x y z
N MET A 1 32.76 18.01 10.95
CA MET A 1 31.69 16.99 10.95
C MET A 1 30.38 17.46 11.59
N VAL A 2 30.39 18.22 12.68
CA VAL A 2 29.17 18.51 13.47
C VAL A 2 28.12 19.41 12.77
N PRO A 3 28.47 20.49 12.04
CA PRO A 3 27.46 21.41 11.50
C PRO A 3 26.61 20.83 10.36
N SER A 4 27.21 20.02 9.48
CA SER A 4 26.50 19.42 8.34
C SER A 4 25.53 18.31 8.76
N ALA A 5 25.88 17.54 9.78
CA ALA A 5 25.00 16.53 10.36
C ALA A 5 23.79 17.17 11.04
N ILE A 6 23.98 18.28 11.76
CA ILE A 6 22.90 19.02 12.43
C ILE A 6 21.94 19.63 11.39
N LEU A 7 22.45 20.27 10.34
CA LEU A 7 21.63 20.83 9.27
C LEU A 7 20.82 19.77 8.53
N SER A 8 21.44 18.61 8.25
CA SER A 8 20.76 17.47 7.62
C SER A 8 19.64 16.91 8.51
N TYR A 9 19.90 16.77 9.81
CA TYR A 9 18.90 16.33 10.78
C TYR A 9 17.73 17.33 10.92
N LEU A 10 18.03 18.64 10.99
CA LEU A 10 17.01 19.68 11.04
C LEU A 10 16.16 19.72 9.76
N GLY A 11 16.78 19.53 8.59
CA GLY A 11 16.08 19.41 7.31
C GLY A 11 15.12 18.22 7.30
N LEU A 12 15.58 17.03 7.70
CA LEU A 12 14.73 15.84 7.75
C LEU A 12 13.59 15.98 8.77
N LYS A 13 13.86 16.60 9.93
CA LYS A 13 12.87 16.87 10.96
C LYS A 13 11.79 17.85 10.46
N SER A 14 12.18 18.90 9.75
CA SER A 14 11.26 19.88 9.15
C SER A 14 10.32 19.21 8.14
N ILE A 15 10.85 18.31 7.29
CA ILE A 15 10.09 17.54 6.30
C ILE A 15 9.06 16.63 6.99
N ASN A 16 9.46 15.92 8.05
CA ASN A 16 8.53 15.09 8.82
C ASN A 16 7.45 15.94 9.50
N GLN A 17 7.83 17.10 10.05
CA GLN A 17 6.89 18.04 10.65
C GLN A 17 5.90 18.59 9.62
N ASN A 18 6.34 18.85 8.38
CA ASN A 18 5.45 19.24 7.29
C ASN A 18 4.47 18.12 6.92
N ALA A 19 4.91 16.87 6.85
CA ALA A 19 4.03 15.73 6.61
C ALA A 19 2.98 15.58 7.72
N GLU A 20 3.39 15.77 8.98
CA GLU A 20 2.49 15.72 10.14
C GLU A 20 1.49 16.89 10.12
N ASN A 21 1.93 18.11 9.84
CA ASN A 21 1.06 19.28 9.67
C ASN A 21 0.02 19.06 8.55
N LEU A 22 0.41 18.45 7.43
CA LEU A 22 -0.53 18.08 6.36
C LEU A 22 -1.54 17.04 6.84
N ARG A 23 -1.12 16.01 7.59
CA ARG A 23 -2.04 15.03 8.19
C ARG A 23 -3.03 15.69 9.14
N THR A 24 -2.57 16.59 10.02
CA THR A 24 -3.46 17.32 10.93
C THR A 24 -4.43 18.23 10.18
N LYS A 25 -3.94 18.96 9.15
CA LYS A 25 -4.78 19.83 8.31
C LYS A 25 -5.87 19.04 7.60
N TYR A 26 -5.50 17.99 6.86
CA TYR A 26 -6.46 17.15 6.14
C TYR A 26 -7.35 16.34 7.09
N GLY A 27 -6.84 15.94 8.25
CA GLY A 27 -7.60 15.34 9.36
C GLY A 27 -8.70 16.26 9.88
N GLY A 28 -8.41 17.56 10.05
CA GLY A 28 -9.44 18.55 10.41
C GLY A 28 -10.51 18.70 9.32
N THR A 29 -10.10 18.77 8.05
CA THR A 29 -11.02 18.89 6.91
C THR A 29 -11.93 17.66 6.78
N ILE A 30 -11.39 16.45 6.88
CA ILE A 30 -12.19 15.23 6.75
C ILE A 30 -13.20 15.09 7.89
N ASN A 31 -12.84 15.47 9.12
CA ASN A 31 -13.78 15.47 10.24
C ASN A 31 -14.95 16.42 9.99
N LEU A 32 -14.67 17.64 9.50
CA LEU A 32 -15.73 18.61 9.17
C LEU A 32 -16.66 18.09 8.06
N VAL A 33 -16.11 17.44 7.03
CA VAL A 33 -16.90 16.81 5.96
C VAL A 33 -17.74 15.66 6.50
N ARG A 34 -17.15 14.76 7.31
CA ARG A 34 -17.87 13.65 7.95
C ARG A 34 -19.03 14.19 8.79
N ASP A 35 -18.76 15.14 9.67
CA ASP A 35 -19.77 15.71 10.58
C ASP A 35 -20.91 16.37 9.79
N LYS A 36 -20.59 17.02 8.66
CA LYS A 36 -21.60 17.59 7.75
C LYS A 36 -22.45 16.51 7.07
N LEU A 37 -21.83 15.44 6.56
CA LEU A 37 -22.55 14.32 5.96
C LEU A 37 -23.46 13.62 6.98
N GLU A 38 -22.97 13.38 8.19
CA GLU A 38 -23.75 12.80 9.28
C GLU A 38 -24.93 13.68 9.68
N SER A 39 -24.69 14.98 9.83
CA SER A 39 -25.73 15.95 10.17
C SER A 39 -26.88 15.98 9.16
N GLU A 40 -26.59 15.83 7.86
CA GLU A 40 -27.62 15.84 6.81
C GLU A 40 -28.45 14.55 6.80
N VAL A 41 -27.83 13.40 7.11
CA VAL A 41 -28.56 12.14 7.30
C VAL A 41 -29.45 12.22 8.54
N ILE A 42 -28.94 12.76 9.65
CA ILE A 42 -29.73 12.98 10.86
C ILE A 42 -30.93 13.89 10.55
N GLN A 43 -30.73 14.96 9.77
CA GLN A 43 -31.81 15.86 9.37
C GLN A 43 -32.91 15.15 8.56
N LEU A 44 -32.54 14.20 7.68
CA LEU A 44 -33.52 13.37 6.97
C LEU A 44 -34.34 12.49 7.93
N GLU A 45 -33.71 11.92 8.95
CA GLU A 45 -34.40 11.11 9.98
C GLU A 45 -35.33 11.98 10.84
N GLU A 46 -34.92 13.21 11.14
CA GLU A 46 -35.78 14.19 11.81
C GLU A 46 -37.01 14.56 10.99
N ASN A 47 -36.83 14.76 9.68
CA ASN A 47 -37.93 15.07 8.77
C ASN A 47 -38.92 13.89 8.68
N LEU A 48 -38.41 12.66 8.55
CA LEU A 48 -39.24 11.46 8.59
C LEU A 48 -40.07 11.39 9.88
N ARG A 49 -39.44 11.64 11.03
CA ARG A 49 -40.10 11.68 12.33
C ARG A 49 -41.21 12.74 12.38
N ASN A 50 -40.95 13.94 11.85
CA ASN A 50 -41.92 15.02 11.86
C ASN A 50 -43.14 14.68 10.97
N SER A 51 -42.92 14.14 9.77
CA SER A 51 -44.01 13.65 8.89
C SER A 51 -44.88 12.60 9.59
N LEU A 52 -44.27 11.72 10.38
CA LEU A 52 -45.00 10.70 11.14
C LEU A 52 -45.88 11.29 12.25
N ILE A 53 -45.43 12.36 12.91
CA ILE A 53 -46.20 13.02 13.97
C ILE A 53 -47.37 13.81 13.38
N GLU A 54 -47.16 14.53 12.28
CA GLU A 54 -48.20 15.38 11.67
C GLU A 54 -49.33 14.56 11.02
N LEU A 55 -48.98 13.44 10.38
CA LEU A 55 -49.93 12.65 9.61
C LEU A 55 -50.57 11.51 10.40
N PHE A 56 -50.28 11.34 11.71
CA PHE A 56 -50.83 10.22 12.47
C PHE A 56 -52.34 10.34 12.61
N PRO A 57 -53.13 9.46 11.99
CA PRO A 57 -54.57 9.53 12.10
C PRO A 57 -55.00 8.87 13.42
N LYS A 58 -56.16 9.26 13.95
CA LYS A 58 -56.84 8.50 15.03
C LYS A 58 -57.35 7.19 14.43
N LEU A 59 -56.45 6.22 14.22
CA LEU A 59 -56.74 4.96 13.50
C LEU A 59 -57.29 3.90 14.45
N ASP A 60 -58.34 3.21 14.01
CA ASP A 60 -58.97 2.09 14.74
C ASP A 60 -58.81 0.76 13.97
N ARG A 61 -58.16 0.75 12.79
CA ARG A 61 -58.04 -0.44 11.90
C ARG A 61 -56.64 -0.66 11.29
N ASN A 62 -56.33 -1.93 10.98
CA ASN A 62 -55.04 -2.35 10.38
C ASN A 62 -54.81 -1.88 8.93
N VAL A 63 -55.85 -1.85 8.10
CA VAL A 63 -55.75 -1.47 6.67
C VAL A 63 -55.32 0.00 6.57
N GLU A 64 -55.93 0.81 7.41
CA GLU A 64 -55.66 2.20 7.73
C GLU A 64 -54.17 2.45 8.10
N LEU A 65 -53.55 1.55 8.89
CA LEU A 65 -52.12 1.65 9.25
C LEU A 65 -51.16 1.30 8.10
N LYS A 66 -51.45 0.26 7.31
CA LYS A 66 -50.58 -0.13 6.18
C LYS A 66 -50.54 0.95 5.10
N GLU A 67 -51.70 1.54 4.78
CA GLU A 67 -51.81 2.68 3.86
C GLU A 67 -51.09 3.91 4.40
N TRP A 68 -51.22 4.18 5.69
CA TRP A 68 -50.52 5.28 6.34
C TRP A 68 -49.00 5.16 6.24
N ILE A 69 -48.41 3.99 6.58
CA ILE A 69 -46.96 3.76 6.45
C ILE A 69 -46.53 3.91 4.98
N ARG A 70 -47.35 3.44 4.04
CA ARG A 70 -47.05 3.53 2.60
C ARG A 70 -47.01 4.98 2.12
N ASN A 71 -47.92 5.83 2.59
CA ASN A 71 -47.91 7.25 2.27
C ASN A 71 -46.65 7.92 2.81
N ILE A 72 -46.28 7.65 4.07
CA ILE A 72 -45.04 8.18 4.68
C ILE A 72 -43.80 7.73 3.88
N GLU A 73 -43.70 6.44 3.52
CA GLU A 73 -42.58 5.90 2.73
C GLU A 73 -42.51 6.56 1.34
N SER A 74 -43.66 6.92 0.75
CA SER A 74 -43.72 7.61 -0.55
C SER A 74 -43.27 9.08 -0.50
N GLU A 75 -43.56 9.77 0.61
CA GLU A 75 -43.13 11.16 0.83
C GLU A 75 -41.63 11.26 1.18
N ASN A 76 -41.04 10.16 1.66
CA ASN A 76 -39.68 10.12 2.16
C ASN A 76 -38.80 9.15 1.35
N PRO A 77 -38.31 9.54 0.16
CA PRO A 77 -37.64 8.64 -0.78
C PRO A 77 -36.32 8.07 -0.26
N ALA A 78 -35.69 8.69 0.74
CA ALA A 78 -34.46 8.24 1.39
C ALA A 78 -34.62 6.90 2.14
N PHE A 79 -35.84 6.54 2.52
CA PHE A 79 -36.11 5.39 3.38
C PHE A 79 -36.90 4.31 2.62
N LYS A 80 -36.73 3.06 3.05
CA LYS A 80 -37.55 1.91 2.62
C LYS A 80 -37.87 0.97 3.76
N HIS A 81 -38.82 0.08 3.51
CA HIS A 81 -39.21 -0.99 4.42
C HIS A 81 -39.54 -0.47 5.82
N LEU A 82 -40.35 0.59 5.88
CA LEU A 82 -40.81 1.11 7.16
C LEU A 82 -41.63 0.04 7.89
N PHE A 83 -41.41 -0.09 9.19
CA PHE A 83 -42.15 -1.02 10.03
C PHE A 83 -42.46 -0.42 11.40
N LEU A 84 -43.60 -0.79 11.97
CA LEU A 84 -44.01 -0.48 13.33
C LEU A 84 -43.89 -1.72 14.21
N VAL A 85 -43.50 -1.51 15.45
CA VAL A 85 -43.46 -2.55 16.49
C VAL A 85 -44.45 -2.18 17.59
N ASN A 86 -45.30 -3.13 17.98
CA ASN A 86 -46.27 -2.96 19.05
C ASN A 86 -45.72 -3.46 20.40
N ALA A 87 -46.48 -3.25 21.48
CA ALA A 87 -46.10 -3.64 22.84
C ALA A 87 -46.00 -5.16 23.09
N ASP A 88 -46.58 -5.97 22.20
CA ASP A 88 -46.60 -7.42 22.27
C ASP A 88 -45.48 -8.08 21.45
N GLY A 89 -44.59 -7.29 20.81
CA GLY A 89 -43.53 -7.76 19.92
C GLY A 89 -43.96 -7.94 18.46
N GLY A 90 -45.25 -7.73 18.16
CA GLY A 90 -45.80 -7.81 16.81
C GLY A 90 -45.29 -6.68 15.91
N LEU A 91 -45.11 -7.00 14.63
CA LEU A 91 -44.53 -6.13 13.62
C LEU A 91 -45.48 -5.95 12.43
N ILE A 92 -45.64 -4.71 11.96
CA ILE A 92 -46.37 -4.40 10.71
C ILE A 92 -45.54 -3.50 9.81
N SER A 93 -45.53 -3.80 8.51
CA SER A 93 -44.93 -2.98 7.45
C SER A 93 -45.98 -2.53 6.43
N THR A 94 -45.51 -1.88 5.35
CA THR A 94 -46.36 -1.45 4.21
C THR A 94 -47.12 -2.57 3.50
N SER A 95 -46.69 -3.81 3.64
CA SER A 95 -47.30 -4.95 2.95
C SER A 95 -47.67 -6.08 3.91
N VAL A 96 -46.82 -6.31 4.91
CA VAL A 96 -46.83 -7.56 5.68
C VAL A 96 -47.02 -7.26 7.16
N SER A 97 -47.70 -8.17 7.86
CA SER A 97 -47.84 -8.13 9.31
C SER A 97 -47.46 -9.48 9.90
N LEU A 98 -46.70 -9.47 10.99
CA LEU A 98 -46.23 -10.66 11.71
C LEU A 98 -46.55 -10.49 13.19
N GLU A 99 -47.28 -11.44 13.76
CA GLU A 99 -47.67 -11.43 15.19
C GLU A 99 -48.45 -10.15 15.60
N TRP A 100 -48.98 -9.42 14.63
CA TRP A 100 -49.60 -8.11 14.83
C TRP A 100 -50.95 -8.20 15.54
N LYS A 101 -51.72 -9.25 15.24
CA LYS A 101 -52.98 -9.56 15.92
C LYS A 101 -52.87 -10.96 16.51
N LYS A 102 -52.73 -11.09 17.83
CA LYS A 102 -52.97 -12.36 18.52
C LYS A 102 -54.43 -12.75 18.31
N TRP A 103 -54.71 -13.59 17.30
CA TRP A 103 -56.07 -14.00 16.96
C TRP A 103 -56.74 -14.60 18.19
N ARG A 104 -57.93 -14.08 18.55
CA ARG A 104 -58.73 -14.63 19.64
C ARG A 104 -58.97 -16.11 19.36
N LYS A 105 -58.57 -16.98 20.30
CA LYS A 105 -58.89 -18.42 20.26
C LYS A 105 -60.35 -18.61 19.82
N SER A 106 -60.57 -19.55 18.90
CA SER A 106 -61.89 -20.01 18.40
C SER A 106 -62.96 -19.80 19.46
N GLN A 107 -63.86 -18.83 19.26
CA GLN A 107 -64.98 -18.66 20.17
C GLN A 107 -65.82 -19.93 20.16
N SER A 108 -66.18 -20.41 21.35
CA SER A 108 -67.21 -21.43 21.52
C SER A 108 -68.49 -20.98 20.84
N PHE A 109 -69.17 -21.89 20.12
CA PHE A 109 -70.47 -21.58 19.51
C PHE A 109 -71.39 -20.94 20.54
N ARG A 110 -71.97 -19.78 20.21
CA ARG A 110 -72.81 -19.04 21.18
C ARG A 110 -74.12 -19.76 21.51
N ASN A 111 -74.60 -20.61 20.62
CA ASN A 111 -75.85 -21.35 20.77
C ASN A 111 -75.59 -22.81 21.22
N PRO A 112 -76.09 -23.23 22.40
CA PRO A 112 -75.92 -24.60 22.91
C PRO A 112 -76.41 -25.70 21.96
N GLN A 113 -77.48 -25.44 21.19
CA GLN A 113 -78.02 -26.41 20.24
C GLN A 113 -77.14 -26.55 19.00
N THR A 114 -76.51 -25.46 18.54
CA THR A 114 -75.48 -25.50 17.50
C THR A 114 -74.27 -26.30 17.98
N THR A 115 -73.82 -26.09 19.22
CA THR A 115 -72.70 -26.85 19.83
C THR A 115 -73.00 -28.34 19.90
N ALA A 116 -74.20 -28.73 20.35
CA ALA A 116 -74.59 -30.13 20.45
C ALA A 116 -74.61 -30.82 19.08
N ASN A 117 -75.25 -30.20 18.08
CA ASN A 117 -75.29 -30.72 16.72
C ASN A 117 -73.90 -30.79 16.08
N PHE A 118 -73.04 -29.80 16.32
CA PHE A 118 -71.65 -29.79 15.83
C PHE A 118 -70.83 -30.95 16.43
N ASN A 119 -70.91 -31.15 17.74
CA ASN A 119 -70.19 -32.25 18.41
C ASN A 119 -70.69 -33.62 17.95
N MET A 120 -72.00 -33.78 17.71
CA MET A 120 -72.55 -35.01 17.15
C MET A 120 -72.05 -35.23 15.71
N ALA A 121 -72.01 -34.17 14.90
CA ALA A 121 -71.50 -34.21 13.53
C ALA A 121 -70.01 -34.59 13.48
N GLU A 122 -69.17 -34.02 14.37
CA GLU A 122 -67.74 -34.37 14.44
C GLU A 122 -67.54 -35.85 14.83
N LYS A 123 -68.34 -36.38 15.75
CA LYS A 123 -68.31 -37.82 16.06
C LYS A 123 -68.71 -38.67 14.86
N ALA A 124 -69.73 -38.26 14.11
CA ALA A 124 -70.13 -38.96 12.89
C ALA A 124 -69.02 -38.93 11.83
N GLU A 125 -68.40 -37.77 11.60
CA GLU A 125 -67.34 -37.60 10.61
C GLU A 125 -66.04 -38.35 10.98
N PHE A 126 -65.51 -38.12 12.19
CA PHE A 126 -64.16 -38.57 12.54
C PHE A 126 -64.13 -39.94 13.20
N ILE A 127 -65.14 -40.28 14.01
CA ILE A 127 -65.16 -41.55 14.76
C ILE A 127 -65.86 -42.62 13.92
N LYS A 128 -67.09 -42.33 13.48
CA LYS A 128 -67.91 -43.30 12.75
C LYS A 128 -67.58 -43.37 11.26
N LYS A 129 -66.93 -42.34 10.71
CA LYS A 129 -66.70 -42.16 9.26
C LYS A 129 -67.99 -42.19 8.45
N ASP A 130 -69.10 -41.79 9.07
CA ASP A 130 -70.40 -41.64 8.42
C ASP A 130 -70.58 -40.19 7.98
N PHE A 131 -70.15 -39.92 6.75
CA PHE A 131 -70.17 -38.57 6.19
C PHE A 131 -71.59 -38.09 5.85
N VAL A 132 -72.53 -39.00 5.59
CA VAL A 132 -73.90 -38.63 5.24
C VAL A 132 -74.64 -38.15 6.48
N ASP A 133 -74.51 -38.88 7.58
CA ASP A 133 -75.04 -38.45 8.89
C ASP A 133 -74.37 -37.15 9.36
N ALA A 134 -73.05 -37.05 9.22
CA ALA A 134 -72.30 -35.83 9.54
C ALA A 134 -72.81 -34.60 8.77
N ILE A 135 -73.05 -34.71 7.45
CA ILE A 135 -73.61 -33.62 6.63
C ILE A 135 -74.99 -33.20 7.16
N GLY A 136 -75.85 -34.16 7.51
CA GLY A 136 -77.17 -33.89 8.07
C GLY A 136 -77.09 -33.10 9.38
N LEU A 137 -76.19 -33.52 10.28
CA LEU A 137 -75.97 -32.89 11.58
C LEU A 137 -75.32 -31.49 11.45
N TYR A 138 -74.34 -31.32 10.56
CA TYR A 138 -73.76 -29.99 10.29
C TYR A 138 -74.77 -29.03 9.67
N LYS A 139 -75.65 -29.49 8.77
CA LYS A 139 -76.74 -28.66 8.21
C LYS A 139 -77.73 -28.23 9.29
N LYS A 140 -78.08 -29.11 10.24
CA LYS A 140 -78.91 -28.74 11.41
C LYS A 140 -78.25 -27.65 12.25
N ALA A 141 -76.93 -27.76 12.50
CA ALA A 141 -76.17 -26.72 13.19
C ALA A 141 -76.12 -25.39 12.41
N LEU A 142 -76.07 -25.45 11.08
CA LEU A 142 -76.02 -24.25 10.23
C LEU A 142 -77.30 -23.41 10.32
N VAL A 143 -78.46 -24.05 10.42
CA VAL A 143 -79.77 -23.37 10.53
C VAL A 143 -79.88 -22.58 11.85
N SER A 144 -79.31 -23.09 12.94
CA SER A 144 -79.38 -22.47 14.27
C SER A 144 -78.31 -21.40 14.52
N THR A 145 -77.57 -21.00 13.49
CA THR A 145 -76.37 -20.15 13.58
C THR A 145 -76.59 -18.76 12.98
N ALA A 146 -76.29 -17.72 13.75
CA ALA A 146 -76.39 -16.31 13.34
C ALA A 146 -75.04 -15.68 12.94
N SER A 147 -73.91 -16.22 13.41
CA SER A 147 -72.56 -15.67 13.16
C SER A 147 -72.03 -16.08 11.79
N SER A 148 -71.52 -15.13 11.00
CA SER A 148 -70.84 -15.42 9.73
C SER A 148 -69.59 -16.30 9.91
N GLN A 149 -68.88 -16.17 11.05
CA GLN A 149 -67.73 -17.02 11.40
C GLN A 149 -68.13 -18.49 11.56
N GLU A 150 -69.17 -18.72 12.37
CA GLU A 150 -69.68 -20.07 12.65
C GLU A 150 -70.26 -20.70 11.38
N ARG A 151 -70.92 -19.89 10.52
CA ARG A 151 -71.42 -20.34 9.21
C ARG A 151 -70.30 -20.79 8.28
N ALA A 152 -69.22 -20.02 8.17
CA ALA A 152 -68.08 -20.38 7.32
C ALA A 152 -67.43 -21.70 7.75
N LEU A 153 -67.24 -21.89 9.06
CA LEU A 153 -66.72 -23.14 9.61
C LEU A 153 -67.62 -24.33 9.27
N LEU A 154 -68.93 -24.22 9.51
CA LEU A 154 -69.91 -25.28 9.23
C LEU A 154 -69.99 -25.61 7.74
N GLN A 155 -70.03 -24.60 6.87
CA GLN A 155 -70.02 -24.78 5.42
C GLN A 155 -68.74 -25.50 4.94
N SER A 156 -67.58 -25.16 5.52
CA SER A 156 -66.32 -25.85 5.23
C SER A 156 -66.34 -27.32 5.65
N ARG A 157 -66.93 -27.65 6.81
CA ARG A 157 -67.09 -29.05 7.26
C ARG A 157 -68.03 -29.84 6.36
N ILE A 158 -69.15 -29.24 5.94
CA ILE A 158 -70.10 -29.87 4.99
C ILE A 158 -69.42 -30.11 3.64
N GLY A 159 -68.73 -29.11 3.09
CA GLY A 159 -68.00 -29.21 1.83
C GLY A 159 -66.97 -30.33 1.84
N ARG A 160 -66.19 -30.43 2.93
CA ARG A 160 -65.20 -31.50 3.14
C ARG A 160 -65.86 -32.89 3.16
N CYS A 161 -66.97 -33.05 3.85
CA CYS A 161 -67.70 -34.33 3.88
C CYS A 161 -68.19 -34.73 2.48
N TYR A 162 -68.68 -33.79 1.67
CA TYR A 162 -69.06 -34.06 0.29
C TYR A 162 -67.89 -34.54 -0.57
N PHE A 163 -66.69 -33.95 -0.40
CA PHE A 163 -65.49 -34.42 -1.09
C PHE A 163 -65.10 -35.84 -0.68
N LYS A 164 -65.25 -36.20 0.60
CA LYS A 164 -64.96 -37.57 1.09
C LYS A 164 -65.87 -38.65 0.52
N ILE A 165 -67.09 -38.29 0.10
CA ILE A 165 -68.04 -39.20 -0.56
C ILE A 165 -68.05 -39.07 -2.10
N GLY A 166 -67.07 -38.36 -2.69
CA GLY A 166 -66.94 -38.19 -4.14
C GLY A 166 -67.95 -37.23 -4.80
N LYS A 167 -68.74 -36.50 -4.00
CA LYS A 167 -69.73 -35.51 -4.47
C LYS A 167 -69.09 -34.12 -4.62
N TYR A 168 -68.13 -34.01 -5.54
CA TYR A 168 -67.31 -32.79 -5.67
C TYR A 168 -68.12 -31.55 -6.07
N LYS A 169 -69.15 -31.68 -6.91
CA LYS A 169 -69.97 -30.53 -7.34
C LYS A 169 -70.73 -29.91 -6.16
N GLU A 170 -71.31 -30.74 -5.31
CA GLU A 170 -72.01 -30.33 -4.10
C GLU A 170 -71.04 -29.70 -3.11
N GLY A 171 -69.85 -30.29 -2.93
CA GLY A 171 -68.80 -29.72 -2.08
C GLY A 171 -68.34 -28.34 -2.54
N ILE A 172 -68.07 -28.16 -3.85
CA ILE A 172 -67.72 -26.88 -4.45
C ILE A 172 -68.80 -25.83 -4.17
N ASN A 173 -70.08 -26.19 -4.29
CA ASN A 173 -71.18 -25.27 -4.04
C ASN A 173 -71.24 -24.81 -2.57
N GLU A 174 -70.93 -25.69 -1.61
CA GLU A 174 -70.84 -25.29 -0.20
C GLU A 174 -69.68 -24.34 0.06
N TYR A 175 -68.50 -24.59 -0.53
CA TYR A 175 -67.37 -23.67 -0.43
C TYR A 175 -67.64 -22.32 -1.10
N LYS A 176 -68.37 -22.28 -2.23
CA LYS A 176 -68.78 -21.02 -2.87
C LYS A 176 -69.67 -20.15 -1.97
N LYS A 177 -70.48 -20.76 -1.09
CA LYS A 177 -71.29 -20.00 -0.13
C LYS A 177 -70.43 -19.24 0.89
N ILE A 178 -69.24 -19.75 1.21
CA ILE A 178 -68.29 -19.08 2.12
C ILE A 178 -67.80 -17.79 1.47
N LEU A 179 -67.53 -17.80 0.16
CA LEU A 179 -67.12 -16.60 -0.59
C LEU A 179 -68.21 -15.50 -0.59
N GLY A 180 -69.49 -15.90 -0.51
CA GLY A 180 -70.62 -14.99 -0.42
C GLY A 180 -70.83 -14.33 0.96
N LEU A 181 -70.05 -14.70 1.99
CA LEU A 181 -70.18 -14.11 3.33
C LEU A 181 -69.53 -12.71 3.46
N GLY A 182 -68.79 -12.26 2.44
CA GLY A 182 -68.42 -10.86 2.23
C GLY A 182 -67.45 -10.20 3.23
N ASN A 183 -66.99 -10.91 4.26
CA ASN A 183 -66.09 -10.35 5.27
C ASN A 183 -64.74 -11.08 5.28
N GLU A 184 -63.65 -10.34 5.02
CA GLU A 184 -62.27 -10.84 4.97
C GLU A 184 -61.68 -11.17 6.35
N GLU A 185 -62.32 -10.72 7.43
CA GLU A 185 -61.94 -11.09 8.81
C GLU A 185 -62.42 -12.49 9.21
N ILE A 186 -63.26 -13.13 8.38
CA ILE A 186 -63.77 -14.47 8.66
C ILE A 186 -62.65 -15.49 8.47
N THR A 187 -62.43 -16.35 9.47
CA THR A 187 -61.42 -17.41 9.43
C THR A 187 -61.97 -18.80 9.69
N ILE A 188 -61.25 -19.80 9.22
CA ILE A 188 -61.42 -21.20 9.59
C ILE A 188 -60.13 -21.63 10.26
N GLY A 189 -60.15 -21.75 11.59
CA GLY A 189 -58.91 -21.85 12.37
C GLY A 189 -58.20 -20.50 12.39
N LEU A 190 -56.96 -20.45 11.89
CA LEU A 190 -56.15 -19.23 11.76
C LEU A 190 -56.07 -18.71 10.32
N ILE A 191 -56.73 -19.39 9.37
CA ILE A 191 -56.62 -19.08 7.93
C ILE A 191 -57.89 -18.35 7.48
N PRO A 192 -57.79 -17.29 6.65
CA PRO A 192 -58.95 -16.64 6.03
C PRO A 192 -59.86 -17.65 5.33
N ALA A 193 -61.15 -17.58 5.61
CA ALA A 193 -62.12 -18.56 5.13
C ALA A 193 -62.27 -18.53 3.60
N SER A 194 -62.05 -17.37 2.98
CA SER A 194 -61.99 -17.21 1.53
C SER A 194 -60.87 -18.02 0.89
N ILE A 195 -59.68 -18.03 1.50
CA ILE A 195 -58.51 -18.78 1.02
C ILE A 195 -58.76 -20.28 1.13
N VAL A 196 -59.27 -20.74 2.29
CA VAL A 196 -59.65 -22.15 2.47
C VAL A 196 -60.69 -22.56 1.44
N ALA A 197 -61.71 -21.74 1.21
CA ALA A 197 -62.75 -22.02 0.23
C ALA A 197 -62.21 -22.09 -1.20
N LEU A 198 -61.43 -21.11 -1.65
CA LEU A 198 -60.84 -21.10 -3.00
C LEU A 198 -59.90 -22.29 -3.22
N SER A 199 -59.04 -22.59 -2.25
CA SER A 199 -58.15 -23.77 -2.31
C SER A 199 -58.94 -25.07 -2.45
N GLN A 200 -60.00 -25.26 -1.65
CA GLN A 200 -60.82 -26.47 -1.74
C GLN A 200 -61.66 -26.51 -3.03
N ILE A 201 -62.12 -25.37 -3.56
CA ILE A 201 -62.80 -25.32 -4.85
C ILE A 201 -61.84 -25.75 -5.99
N ALA A 202 -60.58 -25.29 -5.96
CA ALA A 202 -59.56 -25.70 -6.93
C ALA A 202 -59.32 -27.23 -6.87
N ASP A 203 -59.17 -27.80 -5.67
CA ASP A 203 -59.05 -29.24 -5.48
C ASP A 203 -60.28 -30.01 -6.00
N GLY A 204 -61.48 -29.45 -5.81
CA GLY A 204 -62.72 -30.01 -6.33
C GLY A 204 -62.76 -30.06 -7.86
N TYR A 205 -62.37 -28.97 -8.53
CA TYR A 205 -62.30 -28.94 -10.00
C TYR A 205 -61.20 -29.84 -10.55
N LYS A 206 -60.07 -29.96 -9.85
CA LYS A 206 -58.99 -30.90 -10.13
C LYS A 206 -59.49 -32.34 -10.11
N ALA A 207 -60.24 -32.73 -9.08
CA ALA A 207 -60.82 -34.07 -8.97
C ALA A 207 -61.88 -34.36 -10.06
N LEU A 208 -62.56 -33.33 -10.56
CA LEU A 208 -63.49 -33.42 -11.69
C LEU A 208 -62.81 -33.36 -13.06
N ASN A 209 -61.47 -33.19 -13.14
CA ASN A 209 -60.71 -32.97 -14.37
C ASN A 209 -61.19 -31.77 -15.21
N VAL A 210 -61.62 -30.69 -14.54
CA VAL A 210 -62.13 -29.47 -15.18
C VAL A 210 -61.06 -28.38 -15.13
N SER A 211 -60.09 -28.46 -16.05
CA SER A 211 -58.85 -27.66 -16.01
C SER A 211 -59.05 -26.14 -16.13
N LYS A 212 -60.02 -25.66 -16.91
CA LYS A 212 -60.24 -24.22 -17.12
C LYS A 212 -60.80 -23.54 -15.87
N GLU A 213 -61.81 -24.14 -15.26
CA GLU A 213 -62.42 -23.67 -14.01
C GLU A 213 -61.44 -23.80 -12.84
N GLN A 214 -60.65 -24.88 -12.80
CA GLN A 214 -59.56 -25.02 -11.84
C GLN A 214 -58.58 -23.86 -11.96
N TYR A 215 -58.09 -23.56 -13.17
CA TYR A 215 -57.14 -22.48 -13.40
C TYR A 215 -57.68 -21.12 -12.96
N ASN A 216 -58.92 -20.79 -13.30
CA ASN A 216 -59.53 -19.52 -12.90
C ASN A 216 -59.61 -19.35 -11.38
N VAL A 217 -59.95 -20.41 -10.65
CA VAL A 217 -60.04 -20.37 -9.19
C VAL A 217 -58.66 -20.27 -8.55
N ILE A 218 -57.65 -20.95 -9.11
CA ILE A 218 -56.26 -20.83 -8.66
C ILE A 218 -55.74 -19.41 -8.91
N LEU A 219 -56.08 -18.81 -10.05
CA LEU A 219 -55.69 -17.43 -10.36
C LEU A 219 -56.34 -16.43 -9.39
N GLU A 220 -57.63 -16.60 -9.08
CA GLU A 220 -58.32 -15.80 -8.06
C GLU A 220 -57.69 -15.98 -6.67
N LEU A 221 -57.38 -17.23 -6.29
CA LEU A 221 -56.66 -17.53 -5.05
C LEU A 221 -55.30 -16.84 -5.01
N TYR A 222 -54.55 -16.89 -6.10
CA TYR A 222 -53.22 -16.30 -6.18
C TYR A 222 -53.25 -14.78 -6.09
N GLN A 223 -54.17 -14.14 -6.81
CA GLN A 223 -54.39 -12.71 -6.72
C GLN A 223 -54.76 -12.31 -5.28
N ARG A 224 -55.67 -13.05 -4.63
CA ARG A 224 -56.09 -12.77 -3.26
C ARG A 224 -54.97 -12.97 -2.24
N LEU A 225 -54.09 -13.96 -2.46
CA LEU A 225 -52.90 -14.18 -1.65
C LEU A 225 -51.91 -13.01 -1.74
N ILE A 226 -51.76 -12.43 -2.93
CA ILE A 226 -50.86 -11.29 -3.19
C ILE A 226 -51.46 -9.99 -2.62
N ASP A 227 -52.74 -9.73 -2.89
CA ASP A 227 -53.42 -8.50 -2.48
C ASP A 227 -53.60 -8.43 -0.95
N ASN A 228 -53.92 -9.56 -0.33
CA ASN A 228 -54.28 -9.66 1.08
C ASN A 228 -53.42 -10.70 1.81
N SER A 229 -52.13 -10.39 1.98
CA SER A 229 -51.26 -11.19 2.86
C SER A 229 -51.80 -11.16 4.30
N TRP A 230 -52.08 -12.35 4.86
CA TRP A 230 -52.49 -12.49 6.26
C TRP A 230 -51.31 -12.96 7.13
N ASP A 231 -51.48 -12.78 8.44
CA ASP A 231 -50.46 -12.95 9.47
C ASP A 231 -49.62 -14.23 9.30
N ILE A 232 -48.29 -14.07 9.27
CA ILE A 232 -47.30 -15.13 8.95
C ILE A 232 -47.03 -16.06 10.15
N THR A 233 -47.78 -15.92 11.24
CA THR A 233 -47.68 -16.78 12.41
C THR A 233 -47.92 -18.25 12.07
N GLY A 234 -46.84 -18.99 11.77
CA GLY A 234 -46.85 -20.45 11.60
C GLY A 234 -46.65 -20.99 10.18
N GLY A 235 -46.22 -20.18 9.20
CA GLY A 235 -45.84 -20.67 7.85
C GLY A 235 -47.01 -21.10 6.95
N GLU A 236 -48.25 -21.02 7.42
CA GLU A 236 -49.45 -21.40 6.67
C GLU A 236 -49.65 -20.53 5.42
N TYR A 237 -49.45 -19.21 5.54
CA TYR A 237 -49.50 -18.29 4.38
C TYR A 237 -48.53 -18.71 3.28
N LEU A 238 -47.26 -18.95 3.64
CA LEU A 238 -46.22 -19.38 2.71
C LEU A 238 -46.54 -20.73 2.07
N TYR A 239 -47.20 -21.63 2.80
CA TYR A 239 -47.68 -22.90 2.25
C TYR A 239 -48.71 -22.66 1.13
N TYR A 240 -49.76 -21.86 1.38
CA TYR A 240 -50.76 -21.57 0.35
C TYR A 240 -50.15 -20.82 -0.83
N LEU A 241 -49.30 -19.83 -0.59
CA LEU A 241 -48.62 -19.06 -1.65
C LEU A 241 -47.77 -19.98 -2.54
N LYS A 242 -46.87 -20.76 -1.95
CA LYS A 242 -45.99 -21.69 -2.70
C LYS A 242 -46.77 -22.79 -3.42
N SER A 243 -47.81 -23.33 -2.79
CA SER A 243 -48.65 -24.36 -3.40
C SER A 243 -49.40 -23.79 -4.61
N THR A 244 -49.98 -22.60 -4.47
CA THR A 244 -50.74 -21.93 -5.54
C THR A 244 -49.82 -21.52 -6.70
N SER A 245 -48.65 -20.94 -6.42
CA SER A 245 -47.70 -20.55 -7.45
C SER A 245 -47.10 -21.74 -8.19
N ALA A 246 -46.88 -22.88 -7.52
CA ALA A 246 -46.50 -24.13 -8.15
C ALA A 246 -47.58 -24.66 -9.12
N GLU A 247 -48.85 -24.58 -8.74
CA GLU A 247 -49.95 -24.98 -9.62
C GLU A 247 -50.08 -24.05 -10.84
N ILE A 248 -49.97 -22.73 -10.67
CA ILE A 248 -49.97 -21.78 -11.80
C ILE A 248 -48.84 -22.07 -12.79
N ARG A 249 -47.62 -22.31 -12.30
CA ARG A 249 -46.48 -22.66 -13.17
C ARG A 249 -46.72 -23.96 -13.94
N ARG A 250 -47.36 -24.95 -13.31
CA ARG A 250 -47.75 -26.21 -13.96
C ARG A 250 -48.74 -25.98 -15.10
N PHE A 251 -49.73 -25.10 -14.90
CA PHE A 251 -50.67 -24.73 -15.96
C PHE A 251 -49.98 -24.00 -17.11
N GLY A 252 -49.09 -23.04 -16.82
CA GLY A 252 -48.31 -22.32 -17.83
C GLY A 252 -47.43 -23.24 -18.70
N ALA A 253 -46.81 -24.27 -18.11
CA ALA A 253 -46.00 -25.25 -18.85
C ALA A 253 -46.82 -26.19 -19.76
N SER A 254 -48.14 -26.29 -19.56
CA SER A 254 -49.00 -27.28 -20.21
C SER A 254 -49.61 -26.82 -21.56
N SER A 255 -49.18 -25.69 -22.12
CA SER A 255 -49.66 -25.17 -23.44
C SER A 255 -51.18 -25.05 -23.57
N ILE A 256 -51.90 -24.81 -22.47
CA ILE A 256 -53.31 -24.46 -22.52
C ILE A 256 -53.38 -23.01 -23.00
N SER A 257 -53.76 -22.81 -24.26
CA SER A 257 -53.91 -21.49 -24.89
C SER A 257 -54.98 -20.67 -24.17
N ILE A 258 -54.59 -19.90 -23.16
CA ILE A 258 -55.45 -18.88 -22.53
C ILE A 258 -54.81 -17.51 -22.83
N ASN A 259 -54.87 -17.13 -24.11
CA ASN A 259 -54.21 -15.98 -24.76
C ASN A 259 -54.50 -14.59 -24.16
N SER A 260 -55.26 -14.48 -23.06
CA SER A 260 -55.57 -13.22 -22.37
C SER A 260 -55.14 -13.16 -20.90
N THR A 261 -54.40 -14.16 -20.38
CA THR A 261 -54.00 -14.21 -18.95
C THR A 261 -52.51 -14.31 -18.67
N GLU A 262 -51.66 -14.56 -19.67
CA GLU A 262 -50.20 -14.69 -19.48
C GLU A 262 -49.55 -13.42 -18.92
N ARG A 263 -49.99 -12.24 -19.39
CA ARG A 263 -49.46 -10.94 -18.93
C ARG A 263 -49.77 -10.68 -17.45
N ASN A 264 -50.96 -11.07 -16.99
CA ASN A 264 -51.36 -10.93 -15.58
C ASN A 264 -50.59 -11.91 -14.68
N THR A 265 -50.25 -13.11 -15.16
CA THR A 265 -49.49 -14.08 -14.35
C THR A 265 -48.05 -13.67 -14.11
N GLU A 266 -47.36 -13.08 -15.10
CA GLU A 266 -46.00 -12.56 -14.92
C GLU A 266 -45.96 -11.40 -13.93
N GLU A 267 -46.93 -10.47 -14.02
CA GLU A 267 -47.09 -9.37 -13.06
C GLU A 267 -47.29 -9.90 -11.63
N LEU A 268 -48.18 -10.88 -11.45
CA LEU A 268 -48.41 -11.51 -10.16
C LEU A 268 -47.16 -12.27 -9.65
N MET A 269 -46.38 -12.92 -10.50
CA MET A 269 -45.10 -13.54 -10.10
C MET A 269 -44.05 -12.52 -9.67
N ASN A 270 -43.99 -11.36 -10.32
CA ASN A 270 -43.11 -10.26 -9.89
C ASN A 270 -43.55 -9.71 -8.52
N LEU A 271 -44.87 -9.54 -8.32
CA LEU A 271 -45.44 -9.15 -7.02
C LEU A 271 -45.17 -10.21 -5.93
N GLU A 272 -45.32 -11.51 -6.23
CA GLU A 272 -44.94 -12.61 -5.33
C GLU A 272 -43.47 -12.50 -4.91
N SER A 273 -42.56 -12.28 -5.87
CA SER A 273 -41.13 -12.16 -5.58
C SER A 273 -40.84 -11.00 -4.63
N LYS A 274 -41.43 -9.82 -4.87
CA LYS A 274 -41.30 -8.64 -4.01
C LYS A 274 -41.89 -8.89 -2.62
N LEU A 275 -43.03 -9.56 -2.55
CA LEU A 275 -43.68 -9.90 -1.29
C LEU A 275 -42.83 -10.89 -0.48
N LEU A 276 -42.30 -11.94 -1.11
CA LEU A 276 -41.40 -12.91 -0.46
C LEU A 276 -40.11 -12.25 0.06
N GLU A 277 -39.58 -11.25 -0.65
CA GLU A 277 -38.46 -10.45 -0.17
C GLU A 277 -38.82 -9.66 1.09
N GLN A 278 -39.98 -8.99 1.11
CA GLN A 278 -40.48 -8.28 2.28
C GLN A 278 -40.76 -9.21 3.47
N ILE A 279 -41.28 -10.42 3.22
CA ILE A 279 -41.51 -11.43 4.26
C ILE A 279 -40.18 -11.83 4.90
N ARG A 280 -39.19 -12.21 4.09
CA ARG A 280 -37.85 -12.57 4.60
C ARG A 280 -37.24 -11.43 5.41
N PHE A 281 -37.35 -10.21 4.91
CA PHE A 281 -36.89 -9.02 5.61
C PHE A 281 -37.55 -8.91 6.99
N ILE A 282 -38.89 -8.95 7.07
CA ILE A 282 -39.60 -8.83 8.35
C ILE A 282 -39.29 -9.97 9.32
N GLU A 283 -39.19 -11.21 8.84
CA GLU A 283 -38.78 -12.35 9.68
C GLU A 283 -37.39 -12.12 10.29
N LEU A 284 -36.46 -11.56 9.51
CA LEU A 284 -35.13 -11.18 9.98
C LEU A 284 -35.20 -10.09 11.07
N ILE A 285 -35.98 -9.02 10.82
CA ILE A 285 -36.17 -7.93 11.79
C ILE A 285 -36.78 -8.47 13.09
N HIS A 286 -37.86 -9.25 12.98
CA HIS A 286 -38.54 -9.80 14.14
C HIS A 286 -37.63 -10.71 14.97
N LYS A 287 -36.81 -11.53 14.32
CA LYS A 287 -35.91 -12.45 15.01
C LYS A 287 -34.73 -11.74 15.69
N ASN A 288 -34.13 -10.75 15.03
CA ASN A 288 -32.84 -10.21 15.45
C ASN A 288 -32.94 -8.82 16.09
N ILE A 289 -33.96 -8.03 15.77
CA ILE A 289 -34.01 -6.59 16.08
C ILE A 289 -35.13 -6.27 17.05
N VAL A 290 -36.30 -6.88 16.91
CA VAL A 290 -37.40 -6.67 17.87
C VAL A 290 -36.97 -6.95 19.32
N PRO A 291 -36.21 -8.03 19.63
CA PRO A 291 -35.72 -8.26 20.99
C PRO A 291 -34.79 -7.15 21.51
N GLU A 292 -33.99 -6.56 20.64
CA GLU A 292 -33.07 -5.45 20.97
C GLU A 292 -33.85 -4.16 21.22
N ILE A 293 -34.81 -3.83 20.35
CA ILE A 293 -35.74 -2.71 20.54
C ILE A 293 -36.51 -2.86 21.86
N GLU A 294 -37.03 -4.04 22.16
CA GLU A 294 -37.74 -4.29 23.43
C GLU A 294 -36.84 -4.12 24.65
N SER A 295 -35.60 -4.61 24.57
CA SER A 295 -34.60 -4.49 25.63
C SER A 295 -34.29 -3.03 25.92
N ASP A 296 -34.00 -2.25 24.88
CA ASP A 296 -33.67 -0.82 24.98
C ASP A 296 -34.84 -0.02 25.58
N LEU A 297 -36.06 -0.30 25.14
CA LEU A 297 -37.26 0.35 25.64
C LEU A 297 -37.55 0.03 27.11
N LYS A 298 -37.20 -1.18 27.58
CA LYS A 298 -37.35 -1.61 28.98
C LYS A 298 -36.26 -1.02 29.90
N HIS A 299 -35.05 -0.84 29.39
CA HIS A 299 -33.89 -0.42 30.19
C HIS A 299 -33.59 1.09 30.17
N GLY A 300 -34.35 1.89 29.41
CA GLY A 300 -34.50 3.33 29.63
C GLY A 300 -33.23 4.16 29.45
N THR A 301 -32.25 3.66 28.69
CA THR A 301 -30.96 4.34 28.44
C THR A 301 -31.03 5.37 27.31
N SER A 302 -32.04 5.29 26.44
CA SER A 302 -32.21 6.20 25.30
C SER A 302 -33.08 7.40 25.67
N SER A 303 -32.58 8.61 25.41
CA SER A 303 -33.41 9.83 25.32
C SER A 303 -34.65 9.54 24.49
N GLU A 304 -35.82 9.98 24.93
CA GLU A 304 -36.98 10.02 24.03
C GLU A 304 -36.56 10.72 22.73
N LEU A 305 -36.96 10.16 21.58
CA LEU A 305 -36.93 10.79 20.25
C LEU A 305 -35.60 10.81 19.46
N GLN A 306 -34.48 10.30 19.98
CA GLN A 306 -33.27 10.15 19.14
C GLN A 306 -33.27 8.83 18.36
N PRO A 307 -33.02 8.85 17.04
CA PRO A 307 -32.80 7.64 16.26
C PRO A 307 -31.65 6.81 16.84
N GLN A 308 -31.85 5.50 16.84
CA GLN A 308 -30.85 4.49 17.16
C GLN A 308 -30.60 3.66 15.91
N HIS A 309 -29.36 3.22 15.73
CA HIS A 309 -28.94 2.48 14.54
C HIS A 309 -28.41 1.12 14.90
N ILE A 310 -28.93 0.09 14.24
CA ILE A 310 -28.47 -1.30 14.37
C ILE A 310 -27.92 -1.74 13.02
N SER A 311 -26.71 -2.31 13.05
CA SER A 311 -26.07 -2.90 11.89
C SER A 311 -25.98 -4.41 12.06
N PHE A 312 -26.47 -5.16 11.09
CA PHE A 312 -26.44 -6.62 11.07
C PHE A 312 -25.85 -7.14 9.76
N GLN A 313 -25.09 -8.24 9.83
CA GLN A 313 -24.47 -8.87 8.67
C GLN A 313 -25.36 -10.01 8.15
N GLU A 314 -25.85 -9.87 6.92
CA GLU A 314 -26.62 -10.91 6.22
C GLU A 314 -25.99 -11.22 4.87
N ASN A 315 -25.60 -12.48 4.63
CA ASN A 315 -25.11 -12.99 3.34
C ASN A 315 -24.03 -12.10 2.66
N ASN A 316 -22.99 -11.70 3.40
CA ASN A 316 -21.92 -10.77 2.98
C ASN A 316 -22.38 -9.33 2.68
N SER A 317 -23.53 -8.92 3.19
CA SER A 317 -23.99 -7.53 3.13
C SER A 317 -24.35 -7.00 4.51
N THR A 318 -23.82 -5.84 4.88
CA THR A 318 -24.27 -5.13 6.08
C THR A 318 -25.62 -4.48 5.80
N LEU A 319 -26.64 -4.95 6.51
CA LEU A 319 -27.93 -4.29 6.62
C LEU A 319 -27.85 -3.25 7.74
N GLN A 320 -28.22 -2.00 7.43
CA GLN A 320 -28.27 -0.92 8.41
C GLN A 320 -29.69 -0.42 8.55
N LEU A 321 -30.13 -0.32 9.80
CA LEU A 321 -31.49 0.01 10.15
C LEU A 321 -31.47 1.07 11.23
N GLY A 322 -32.35 2.05 11.06
CA GLY A 322 -32.65 3.03 12.09
C GLY A 322 -33.98 2.70 12.74
N TYR A 323 -34.13 3.00 14.02
CA TYR A 323 -35.42 3.02 14.70
C TYR A 323 -35.47 4.15 15.70
N PHE A 324 -36.67 4.62 16.01
CA PHE A 324 -36.88 5.52 17.13
C PHE A 324 -38.16 5.16 17.88
N ARG A 325 -38.18 5.56 19.14
CA ARG A 325 -39.33 5.40 20.02
C ARG A 325 -40.43 6.37 19.61
N LEU A 326 -41.66 5.87 19.48
CA LEU A 326 -42.81 6.71 19.17
C LEU A 326 -43.23 7.54 20.41
N PRO A 327 -43.71 8.79 20.22
CA PRO A 327 -44.18 9.62 21.32
C PRO A 327 -45.29 8.96 22.13
N SER A 328 -45.44 9.37 23.40
CA SER A 328 -46.44 8.82 24.34
C SER A 328 -47.88 8.89 23.82
N ALA A 329 -48.20 9.83 22.92
CA ALA A 329 -49.49 9.92 22.26
C ALA A 329 -49.88 8.63 21.48
N PHE A 330 -48.89 7.87 21.00
CA PHE A 330 -49.07 6.64 20.24
C PHE A 330 -49.26 5.41 21.14
N GLN A 331 -49.02 5.52 22.46
CA GLN A 331 -49.15 4.41 23.41
C GLN A 331 -50.60 3.95 23.59
N GLN A 332 -51.59 4.82 23.35
CA GLN A 332 -53.01 4.45 23.35
C GLN A 332 -53.32 3.39 22.28
N SER A 333 -52.53 3.34 21.21
CA SER A 333 -52.62 2.36 20.11
C SER A 333 -51.66 1.18 20.29
N GLN A 334 -51.06 1.00 21.47
CA GLN A 334 -50.05 -0.04 21.77
C GLN A 334 -48.81 -0.02 20.86
N LEU A 335 -48.51 1.11 20.20
CA LEU A 335 -47.34 1.26 19.35
C LEU A 335 -46.13 1.69 20.17
N LEU A 336 -44.99 1.06 19.95
CA LEU A 336 -43.75 1.31 20.69
C LEU A 336 -42.70 2.05 19.87
N ALA A 337 -42.40 1.53 18.68
CA ALA A 337 -41.30 2.03 17.87
C ALA A 337 -41.64 1.98 16.38
N LEU A 338 -40.99 2.86 15.63
CA LEU A 338 -40.94 2.80 14.19
C LEU A 338 -39.49 2.54 13.77
N GLY A 339 -39.30 1.56 12.90
CA GLY A 339 -38.02 1.27 12.26
C GLY A 339 -38.08 1.47 10.76
N TYR A 340 -36.91 1.66 10.16
CA TYR A 340 -36.73 1.94 8.75
C TYR A 340 -35.36 1.47 8.27
N GLN A 341 -35.24 1.27 6.95
CA GLN A 341 -33.98 1.05 6.29
C GLN A 341 -33.60 2.26 5.43
N ILE A 342 -32.37 2.75 5.59
CA ILE A 342 -31.84 3.81 4.74
C ILE A 342 -31.47 3.24 3.36
N LYS A 343 -31.93 3.88 2.28
CA LYS A 343 -31.56 3.50 0.90
C LYS A 343 -30.14 3.95 0.59
N LYS A 344 -29.20 3.02 0.59
CA LYS A 344 -27.79 3.26 0.22
C LYS A 344 -27.66 4.02 -1.10
N ASP A 345 -28.41 3.62 -2.13
CA ASP A 345 -28.34 4.23 -3.46
C ASP A 345 -28.78 5.69 -3.45
N TYR A 346 -29.78 6.05 -2.65
CA TYR A 346 -30.23 7.43 -2.51
C TYR A 346 -29.19 8.29 -1.80
N ILE A 347 -28.60 7.77 -0.71
CA ILE A 347 -27.55 8.46 0.02
C ILE A 347 -26.35 8.76 -0.89
N LEU A 348 -25.89 7.76 -1.65
CA LEU A 348 -24.71 7.88 -2.51
C LEU A 348 -24.97 8.69 -3.79
N SER A 349 -26.19 8.64 -4.34
CA SER A 349 -26.50 9.24 -5.65
C SER A 349 -27.17 10.62 -5.56
N ASN A 350 -27.79 10.95 -4.42
CA ASN A 350 -28.55 12.19 -4.25
C ASN A 350 -27.96 13.03 -3.11
N LEU A 351 -27.94 12.51 -1.89
CA LEU A 351 -27.57 13.29 -0.71
C LEU A 351 -26.09 13.67 -0.69
N PHE A 352 -25.20 12.68 -0.76
CA PHE A 352 -23.76 12.93 -0.65
C PHE A 352 -23.21 13.83 -1.75
N PRO A 353 -23.61 13.69 -3.03
CA PRO A 353 -23.21 14.64 -4.07
C PRO A 353 -23.60 16.08 -3.73
N GLU A 354 -24.84 16.31 -3.33
CA GLU A 354 -25.34 17.64 -2.98
C GLU A 354 -24.54 18.25 -1.82
N VAL A 355 -24.37 17.50 -0.74
CA VAL A 355 -23.61 17.95 0.43
C VAL A 355 -22.15 18.21 0.07
N LEU A 356 -21.49 17.31 -0.67
CA LEU A 356 -20.09 17.46 -1.02
C LEU A 356 -19.84 18.59 -2.04
N THR A 357 -20.82 18.95 -2.87
CA THR A 357 -20.74 20.16 -3.71
C THR A 357 -20.91 21.45 -2.92
N SER A 358 -21.60 21.41 -1.78
CA SER A 358 -21.76 22.57 -0.89
C SER A 358 -20.52 22.87 -0.04
N VAL A 359 -19.64 21.90 0.16
CA VAL A 359 -18.40 22.08 0.92
C VAL A 359 -17.32 22.63 -0.01
N GLU A 360 -16.88 23.86 0.23
CA GLU A 360 -15.72 24.45 -0.44
C GLU A 360 -14.43 23.75 0.01
N LEU A 361 -14.08 22.69 -0.71
CA LEU A 361 -12.77 22.06 -0.63
C LEU A 361 -11.80 22.86 -1.50
N GLY A 362 -10.58 23.08 -1.01
CA GLY A 362 -9.53 23.69 -1.83
C GLY A 362 -9.31 22.90 -3.13
N SER A 363 -8.82 23.56 -4.19
CA SER A 363 -8.68 23.02 -5.56
C SER A 363 -7.82 21.75 -5.73
N ASP A 364 -7.20 21.31 -4.65
CA ASP A 364 -6.14 20.32 -4.63
C ASP A 364 -6.60 18.98 -4.05
N VAL A 365 -7.81 18.93 -3.46
CA VAL A 365 -8.34 17.73 -2.81
C VAL A 365 -9.79 17.43 -3.19
N PHE A 366 -10.13 16.14 -3.16
CA PHE A 366 -11.48 15.64 -3.38
C PHE A 366 -11.89 14.69 -2.27
N VAL A 367 -13.19 14.58 -2.05
CA VAL A 367 -13.75 13.63 -1.09
C VAL A 367 -14.28 12.39 -1.81
N GLY A 368 -14.07 11.23 -1.21
CA GLY A 368 -14.74 10.00 -1.54
C GLY A 368 -15.26 9.29 -0.30
N VAL A 369 -16.16 8.34 -0.51
CA VAL A 369 -16.68 7.45 0.52
C VAL A 369 -16.25 6.04 0.19
N LEU A 370 -15.66 5.38 1.17
CA LEU A 370 -15.18 4.00 1.10
C LEU A 370 -16.10 3.11 1.93
N GLY A 371 -16.32 1.90 1.46
CA GLY A 371 -17.10 0.87 2.13
C GLY A 371 -16.24 -0.18 2.82
N GLU A 372 -16.79 -1.38 2.96
CA GLU A 372 -16.06 -2.52 3.49
C GLU A 372 -14.81 -2.83 2.67
N LYS A 373 -13.69 -3.13 3.35
CA LYS A 373 -12.38 -3.42 2.73
C LYS A 373 -11.88 -2.28 1.82
N ASP A 374 -12.23 -1.04 2.15
CA ASP A 374 -11.86 0.17 1.42
C ASP A 374 -12.33 0.18 -0.06
N SER A 375 -13.43 -0.51 -0.36
CA SER A 375 -14.05 -0.45 -1.69
C SER A 375 -14.62 0.95 -1.94
N LEU A 376 -14.30 1.56 -3.08
CA LEU A 376 -14.82 2.88 -3.43
C LEU A 376 -16.34 2.84 -3.67
N LEU A 377 -17.12 3.49 -2.80
CA LEU A 377 -18.58 3.60 -2.92
C LEU A 377 -18.99 4.87 -3.65
N TYR A 378 -18.30 5.97 -3.37
CA TYR A 378 -18.54 7.26 -4.01
C TYR A 378 -17.24 8.02 -4.17
N LEU A 379 -17.12 8.77 -5.26
CA LEU A 379 -16.02 9.70 -5.49
C LEU A 379 -16.58 10.97 -6.14
N GLN A 380 -16.27 12.12 -5.56
CA GLN A 380 -16.76 13.41 -6.04
C GLN A 380 -16.40 13.68 -7.52
N HIS A 381 -15.31 13.08 -8.01
CA HIS A 381 -14.90 13.16 -9.42
C HIS A 381 -14.53 11.78 -9.95
N ASN A 382 -14.99 11.44 -11.15
CA ASN A 382 -14.80 10.11 -11.75
C ASN A 382 -13.36 9.89 -12.27
N ARG A 383 -12.37 9.84 -11.37
CA ARG A 383 -10.98 9.49 -11.67
C ARG A 383 -10.54 8.28 -10.84
N PRO A 384 -9.94 7.25 -11.45
CA PRO A 384 -9.42 6.11 -10.70
C PRO A 384 -8.24 6.57 -9.84
N MET A 385 -8.37 6.46 -8.52
CA MET A 385 -7.34 6.86 -7.56
C MET A 385 -7.04 5.69 -6.63
N SER A 386 -5.76 5.38 -6.43
CA SER A 386 -5.32 4.23 -5.64
C SER A 386 -5.01 4.55 -4.18
N ASN A 387 -4.70 5.81 -3.87
CA ASN A 387 -4.25 6.23 -2.55
C ASN A 387 -5.07 7.43 -2.03
N TYR A 388 -5.51 7.35 -0.78
CA TYR A 388 -6.10 8.48 -0.05
C TYR A 388 -5.04 9.19 0.81
N LEU A 389 -5.26 10.47 1.10
CA LEU A 389 -4.44 11.29 1.99
C LEU A 389 -4.72 10.96 3.45
N VAL A 390 -6.00 11.00 3.83
CA VAL A 390 -6.52 10.72 5.17
C VAL A 390 -7.91 10.11 5.01
N ALA A 391 -8.26 9.16 5.88
CA ALA A 391 -9.60 8.59 5.95
C ALA A 391 -10.07 8.51 7.40
N GLU A 392 -11.34 8.78 7.63
CA GLU A 392 -11.99 8.70 8.94
C GLU A 392 -13.26 7.85 8.85
N ASN A 393 -13.54 7.06 9.88
CA ASN A 393 -14.79 6.30 9.96
C ASN A 393 -15.94 7.24 10.31
N PHE A 394 -17.16 6.87 9.89
CA PHE A 394 -18.36 7.48 10.45
C PHE A 394 -18.51 7.12 11.93
N SER A 395 -19.07 8.03 12.73
CA SER A 395 -19.12 8.00 14.19
C SER A 395 -20.26 7.12 14.70
N GLN A 396 -21.43 7.19 14.07
CA GLN A 396 -22.67 6.54 14.53
C GLN A 396 -23.40 5.85 13.37
N LEU A 397 -23.55 6.54 12.25
CA LEU A 397 -24.14 6.04 11.01
C LEU A 397 -23.11 5.25 10.20
N PHE A 398 -23.52 4.31 9.35
CA PHE A 398 -22.59 3.69 8.38
C PHE A 398 -21.26 3.18 8.97
N VAL A 399 -21.27 2.49 10.12
CA VAL A 399 -20.06 2.04 10.87
C VAL A 399 -18.98 1.37 10.01
N THR A 400 -19.36 0.71 8.92
CA THR A 400 -18.44 0.06 7.97
C THR A 400 -17.86 0.98 6.89
N TRP A 401 -18.32 2.22 6.82
CA TRP A 401 -17.94 3.20 5.81
C TRP A 401 -16.93 4.19 6.37
N LYS A 402 -16.14 4.77 5.47
CA LYS A 402 -15.16 5.81 5.76
C LYS A 402 -15.34 6.96 4.78
N VAL A 403 -15.12 8.17 5.27
CA VAL A 403 -14.92 9.33 4.40
C VAL A 403 -13.42 9.45 4.19
N ALA A 404 -12.99 9.59 2.94
CA ALA A 404 -11.59 9.69 2.57
C ALA A 404 -11.33 10.94 1.73
N LEU A 405 -10.22 11.63 2.01
CA LEU A 405 -9.71 12.73 1.20
C LEU A 405 -8.66 12.18 0.22
N PHE A 406 -8.73 12.62 -1.02
CA PHE A 406 -7.81 12.25 -2.09
C PHE A 406 -7.13 13.50 -2.64
N ASP A 407 -5.84 13.38 -2.96
CA ASP A 407 -5.12 14.41 -3.71
C ASP A 407 -5.54 14.42 -5.18
N ARG A 408 -5.60 15.60 -5.81
CA ARG A 408 -6.00 15.73 -7.22
C ARG A 408 -5.20 14.87 -8.21
N ASP A 409 -3.93 14.61 -7.91
CA ASP A 409 -3.04 13.77 -8.72
C ASP A 409 -2.91 12.34 -8.17
N GLY A 410 -3.69 11.96 -7.15
CA GLY A 410 -3.66 10.65 -6.51
C GLY A 410 -2.40 10.39 -5.68
N LYS A 411 -1.69 11.45 -5.26
CA LYS A 411 -0.46 11.33 -4.47
C LYS A 411 -0.78 11.06 -3.00
N SER A 412 0.04 10.24 -2.35
CA SER A 412 0.04 10.12 -0.90
C SER A 412 0.78 11.29 -0.25
N ILE A 413 0.58 11.50 1.06
CA ILE A 413 1.30 12.53 1.83
C ILE A 413 2.82 12.34 1.72
N GLU A 414 3.29 11.09 1.70
CA GLU A 414 4.71 10.76 1.52
C GLU A 414 5.23 11.15 0.12
N GLN A 415 4.40 11.08 -0.91
CA GLN A 415 4.76 11.48 -2.27
C GLN A 415 4.75 13.01 -2.44
N LEU A 416 3.82 13.72 -1.78
CA LEU A 416 3.77 15.18 -1.76
C LEU A 416 5.06 15.77 -1.15
N VAL A 417 5.52 15.18 -0.06
CA VAL A 417 6.73 15.61 0.67
C VAL A 417 8.01 14.96 0.11
N GLY A 418 7.87 13.89 -0.68
CA GLY A 418 8.98 13.08 -1.20
C GLY A 418 9.92 13.81 -2.15
N ARG A 419 9.44 14.83 -2.89
CA ARG A 419 10.30 15.64 -3.76
C ARG A 419 11.32 16.45 -2.95
N GLU A 420 10.87 17.10 -1.88
CA GLU A 420 11.75 17.85 -0.98
C GLU A 420 12.75 16.91 -0.32
N ARG A 421 12.27 15.77 0.21
CA ARG A 421 13.14 14.75 0.82
C ARG A 421 14.24 14.25 -0.12
N ARG A 422 13.91 13.99 -1.40
CA ARG A 422 14.91 13.58 -2.39
C ARG A 422 15.94 14.69 -2.65
N LEU A 423 15.51 15.93 -2.84
CA LEU A 423 16.42 17.06 -3.07
C LEU A 423 17.41 17.24 -1.90
N TYR A 424 16.93 17.20 -0.66
CA TYR A 424 17.79 17.29 0.52
C TYR A 424 18.78 16.12 0.62
N LEU A 425 18.35 14.89 0.35
CA LEU A 425 19.24 13.73 0.33
C LEU A 425 20.32 13.84 -0.75
N THR A 426 19.96 14.27 -1.96
CA THR A 426 20.92 14.47 -3.06
C THR A 426 21.95 15.54 -2.71
N LEU A 427 21.52 16.68 -2.17
CA LEU A 427 22.42 17.74 -1.71
C LEU A 427 23.35 17.24 -0.59
N PHE A 428 22.82 16.48 0.37
CA PHE A 428 23.60 15.92 1.47
C PHE A 428 24.70 14.95 0.99
N VAL A 429 24.37 14.04 0.08
CA VAL A 429 25.35 13.13 -0.54
C VAL A 429 26.40 13.93 -1.33
N GLY A 430 25.97 14.97 -2.07
CA GLY A 430 26.89 15.85 -2.79
C GLY A 430 27.90 16.54 -1.88
N ILE A 431 27.47 17.08 -0.73
CA ILE A 431 28.37 17.70 0.25
C ILE A 431 29.37 16.70 0.81
N ILE A 432 28.93 15.48 1.15
CA ILE A 432 29.82 14.41 1.64
C ILE A 432 30.88 14.06 0.58
N ALA A 433 30.47 13.92 -0.68
CA ALA A 433 31.40 13.61 -1.77
C ALA A 433 32.48 14.69 -1.93
N VAL A 434 32.09 15.98 -1.91
CA VAL A 434 33.04 17.10 -1.97
C VAL A 434 33.99 17.10 -0.76
N MET A 435 33.48 16.84 0.45
CA MET A 435 34.32 16.75 1.64
C MET A 435 35.32 15.59 1.56
N LEU A 436 34.91 14.41 1.08
CA LEU A 436 35.81 13.25 0.92
C LEU A 436 36.91 13.52 -0.10
N ILE A 437 36.57 14.18 -1.22
CA ILE A 437 37.57 14.61 -2.22
C ILE A 437 38.55 15.60 -1.57
N GLY A 438 38.06 16.58 -0.81
CA GLY A 438 38.90 17.54 -0.10
C GLY A 438 39.89 16.86 0.86
N VAL A 439 39.41 15.93 1.69
CA VAL A 439 40.25 15.14 2.60
C VAL A 439 41.27 14.30 1.85
N PHE A 440 40.89 13.69 0.73
CA PHE A 440 41.80 12.91 -0.09
C PHE A 440 42.95 13.76 -0.66
N VAL A 441 42.62 14.96 -1.18
CA VAL A 441 43.62 15.89 -1.72
C VAL A 441 44.57 16.39 -0.63
N THR A 442 44.06 16.75 0.55
CA THR A 442 44.92 17.23 1.65
C THR A 442 45.85 16.13 2.17
N VAL A 443 45.36 14.89 2.33
CA VAL A 443 46.19 13.76 2.74
C VAL A 443 47.29 13.48 1.72
N ARG A 444 46.96 13.49 0.41
CA ARG A 444 47.95 13.33 -0.66
C ARG A 444 49.02 14.42 -0.64
N ALA A 445 48.62 15.67 -0.42
CA ALA A 445 49.55 16.80 -0.33
C ALA A 445 50.53 16.63 0.85
N VAL A 446 50.02 16.26 2.03
CA VAL A 446 50.84 16.05 3.23
C VAL A 446 51.82 14.89 3.05
N ILE A 447 51.38 13.77 2.46
CA ILE A 447 52.27 12.62 2.23
C ILE A 447 53.44 13.00 1.30
N HIS A 448 53.17 13.73 0.22
CA HIS A 448 54.21 14.16 -0.70
C HIS A 448 55.22 15.11 -0.04
N GLU A 449 54.74 16.06 0.77
CA GLU A 449 55.60 16.98 1.51
C GLU A 449 56.51 16.26 2.51
N LEU A 450 55.98 15.23 3.20
CA LEU A 450 56.76 14.39 4.10
C LEU A 450 57.86 13.60 3.36
N GLU A 451 57.57 13.07 2.19
CA GLU A 451 58.53 12.33 1.36
C GLU A 451 59.69 13.23 0.90
N VAL A 452 59.38 14.43 0.41
CA VAL A 452 60.38 15.43 0.02
C VAL A 452 61.25 15.86 1.21
N SER A 453 60.63 16.13 2.36
CA SER A 453 61.34 16.50 3.59
C SER A 453 62.30 15.40 4.06
N ARG A 454 61.88 14.13 3.97
CA ARG A 454 62.71 12.97 4.30
C ARG A 454 63.92 12.86 3.37
N MET A 455 63.72 12.99 2.06
CA MET A 455 64.82 12.95 1.09
C MET A 455 65.86 14.05 1.35
N LYS A 456 65.42 15.28 1.64
CA LYS A 456 66.32 16.40 1.99
C LYS A 456 67.12 16.12 3.26
N SER A 457 66.46 15.58 4.30
CA SER A 457 67.12 15.26 5.56
C SER A 457 68.17 14.15 5.39
N GLU A 458 67.84 13.11 4.62
CA GLU A 458 68.78 12.02 4.31
C GLU A 458 69.98 12.51 3.48
N PHE A 459 69.77 13.42 2.51
CA PHE A 459 70.85 14.05 1.74
C PHE A 459 71.85 14.80 2.64
N VAL A 460 71.36 15.68 3.52
CA VAL A 460 72.21 16.44 4.44
C VAL A 460 73.02 15.53 5.36
N SER A 461 72.38 14.46 5.86
CA SER A 461 73.05 13.46 6.70
C SER A 461 74.19 12.77 5.96
N ASN A 462 73.94 12.29 4.74
CA ASN A 462 74.93 11.57 3.93
C ASN A 462 76.12 12.45 3.56
N VAL A 463 75.86 13.68 3.09
CA VAL A 463 76.93 14.65 2.79
C VAL A 463 77.78 14.90 4.01
N SER A 464 77.16 15.07 5.19
CA SER A 464 77.90 15.28 6.44
C SER A 464 78.80 14.09 6.80
N HIS A 465 78.37 12.85 6.53
CA HIS A 465 79.17 11.66 6.76
C HIS A 465 80.36 11.55 5.79
N GLU A 466 80.14 11.75 4.50
CA GLU A 466 81.19 11.67 3.48
C GLU A 466 82.26 12.76 3.63
N LEU A 467 81.92 13.94 4.18
CA LEU A 467 82.90 15.00 4.45
C LEU A 467 83.72 14.76 5.72
N LYS A 468 83.15 14.10 6.75
CA LYS A 468 83.84 13.85 8.03
C LYS A 468 85.04 12.92 7.88
N THR A 469 84.92 11.88 7.06
CA THR A 469 85.96 10.85 6.85
C THR A 469 87.28 11.42 6.31
N PRO A 470 87.33 12.13 5.16
CA PRO A 470 88.58 12.71 4.65
C PRO A 470 89.14 13.77 5.61
N LEU A 471 88.28 14.57 6.24
CA LEU A 471 88.71 15.57 7.23
C LEU A 471 89.38 14.92 8.45
N ALA A 472 88.84 13.80 8.94
CA ALA A 472 89.43 13.04 10.04
C ALA A 472 90.80 12.45 9.67
N LEU A 473 90.95 11.94 8.44
CA LEU A 473 92.24 11.42 7.95
C LEU A 473 93.28 12.53 7.78
N ILE A 474 92.92 13.66 7.16
CA ILE A 474 93.80 14.85 7.05
C ILE A 474 94.28 15.27 8.43
N ARG A 475 93.36 15.36 9.39
CA ARG A 475 93.67 15.74 10.77
C ARG A 475 94.58 14.71 11.45
N MET A 476 94.24 13.42 11.38
CA MET A 476 95.02 12.34 12.01
C MET A 476 96.47 12.32 11.50
N PHE A 477 96.67 12.33 10.18
CA PHE A 477 98.01 12.30 9.61
C PHE A 477 98.75 13.62 9.85
N GLY A 478 98.06 14.77 9.83
CA GLY A 478 98.63 16.06 10.17
C GLY A 478 99.12 16.14 11.62
N GLU A 479 98.29 15.72 12.58
CA GLU A 479 98.66 15.63 14.00
C GLU A 479 99.82 14.65 14.20
N THR A 480 99.81 13.50 13.53
CA THR A 480 100.88 12.51 13.63
C THR A 480 102.22 13.05 13.12
N LEU A 481 102.21 13.82 12.02
CA LEU A 481 103.41 14.49 11.52
C LEU A 481 103.92 15.57 12.49
N ASP A 482 103.02 16.32 13.13
CA ASP A 482 103.35 17.37 14.10
C ASP A 482 104.01 16.83 15.38
N THR A 483 103.68 15.60 15.81
CA THR A 483 104.32 14.97 16.98
C THR A 483 105.84 14.73 16.81
N GLY A 484 106.36 14.77 15.58
CA GLY A 484 107.76 14.47 15.28
C GLY A 484 108.17 12.99 15.46
N ILE A 485 107.22 12.09 15.79
CA ILE A 485 107.46 10.66 16.02
C ILE A 485 107.83 9.94 14.70
N VAL A 486 107.38 10.44 13.55
CA VAL A 486 107.70 9.90 12.24
C VAL A 486 109.08 10.37 11.79
N THR A 487 110.12 9.64 12.18
CA THR A 487 111.52 9.96 11.86
C THR A 487 111.96 9.46 10.49
N ASP A 488 111.26 8.46 9.92
CA ASP A 488 111.52 7.94 8.59
C ASP A 488 110.97 8.87 7.50
N GLU A 489 111.88 9.40 6.68
CA GLU A 489 111.58 10.32 5.58
C GLU A 489 110.71 9.70 4.48
N ARG A 490 110.70 8.37 4.34
CA ARG A 490 109.77 7.69 3.43
C ARG A 490 108.34 7.75 3.96
N LYS A 491 108.13 7.40 5.24
CA LYS A 491 106.81 7.47 5.89
C LYS A 491 106.27 8.90 5.98
N ARG A 492 107.14 9.89 6.22
CA ARG A 492 106.76 11.31 6.22
C ARG A 492 106.16 11.74 4.87
N ARG A 493 106.82 11.35 3.78
CA ARG A 493 106.33 11.61 2.41
C ARG A 493 105.03 10.87 2.09
N GLU A 494 104.86 9.65 2.59
CA GLU A 494 103.61 8.91 2.47
C GLU A 494 102.45 9.64 3.16
N PHE A 495 102.65 10.14 4.38
CA PHE A 495 101.61 10.87 5.11
C PHE A 495 101.28 12.21 4.44
N TYR A 496 102.28 12.97 3.95
CA TYR A 496 102.02 14.16 3.13
C TYR A 496 101.23 13.82 1.86
N SER A 497 101.50 12.68 1.22
CA SER A 497 100.75 12.22 0.06
C SER A 497 99.29 11.90 0.41
N ILE A 498 99.05 11.24 1.55
CA ILE A 498 97.68 10.93 2.02
C ILE A 498 96.92 12.23 2.32
N ILE A 499 97.51 13.17 3.06
CA ILE A 499 96.87 14.47 3.34
C ILE A 499 96.52 15.20 2.04
N ARG A 500 97.44 15.24 1.07
CA ARG A 500 97.20 15.88 -0.22
C ARG A 500 96.03 15.21 -0.96
N LYS A 501 96.04 13.88 -1.06
CA LYS A 501 94.97 13.10 -1.72
C LYS A 501 93.61 13.30 -1.06
N GLU A 502 93.54 13.25 0.27
CA GLU A 502 92.28 13.45 1.00
C GLU A 502 91.79 14.90 0.93
N SER A 503 92.70 15.90 0.85
CA SER A 503 92.33 17.29 0.62
C SER A 503 91.76 17.50 -0.78
N GLU A 504 92.38 16.93 -1.81
CA GLU A 504 91.86 16.95 -3.18
C GLU A 504 90.49 16.28 -3.24
N ARG A 505 90.34 15.10 -2.62
CA ARG A 505 89.05 14.39 -2.50
C ARG A 505 87.98 15.24 -1.82
N LEU A 506 88.31 15.92 -0.71
CA LEU A 506 87.38 16.79 0.00
C LEU A 506 86.93 17.97 -0.88
N THR A 507 87.85 18.59 -1.62
CA THR A 507 87.51 19.65 -2.58
C THR A 507 86.57 19.14 -3.68
N HIS A 508 86.80 17.95 -4.22
CA HIS A 508 85.89 17.33 -5.19
C HIS A 508 84.49 17.07 -4.60
N LEU A 509 84.40 16.56 -3.37
CA LEU A 509 83.11 16.34 -2.70
C LEU A 509 82.33 17.64 -2.48
N ILE A 510 83.01 18.72 -2.05
CA ILE A 510 82.39 20.04 -1.87
C ILE A 510 81.87 20.59 -3.20
N ASN A 511 82.68 20.51 -4.26
CA ASN A 511 82.26 20.98 -5.58
C ASN A 511 81.05 20.20 -6.11
N ASN A 512 81.02 18.88 -5.93
CA ASN A 512 79.87 18.06 -6.30
C ASN A 512 78.59 18.43 -5.53
N VAL A 513 78.70 18.74 -4.24
CA VAL A 513 77.56 19.21 -3.42
C VAL A 513 77.06 20.58 -3.88
N LEU A 514 77.98 21.49 -4.23
CA LEU A 514 77.63 22.82 -4.74
C LEU A 514 76.97 22.73 -6.13
N ASP A 515 77.49 21.87 -7.01
CA ASP A 515 76.89 21.62 -8.31
C ASP A 515 75.49 21.02 -8.18
N PHE A 516 75.28 20.07 -7.25
CA PHE A 516 73.96 19.54 -6.94
C PHE A 516 73.01 20.62 -6.41
N SER A 517 73.44 21.44 -5.45
CA SER A 517 72.61 22.53 -4.91
C SER A 517 72.21 23.55 -5.99
N ARG A 518 73.07 23.82 -6.97
CA ARG A 518 72.77 24.69 -8.11
C ARG A 518 71.79 24.05 -9.09
N MET A 519 71.83 22.72 -9.27
CA MET A 519 70.85 21.98 -10.06
C MET A 519 69.48 21.92 -9.37
N ASP A 520 69.42 21.63 -8.05
CA ASP A 520 68.17 21.50 -7.28
C ASP A 520 67.40 22.83 -7.15
N THR A 521 68.11 23.95 -7.14
CA THR A 521 67.52 25.29 -7.12
C THR A 521 67.12 25.81 -8.51
N GLY A 522 67.39 25.04 -9.58
CA GLY A 522 67.10 25.41 -10.96
C GLY A 522 68.00 26.51 -11.54
N VAL A 523 69.14 26.80 -10.91
CA VAL A 523 70.03 27.94 -11.24
C VAL A 523 71.14 27.55 -12.23
N LYS A 524 71.35 26.25 -12.53
CA LYS A 524 72.33 25.83 -13.53
C LYS A 524 71.80 26.07 -14.95
N GLU A 525 72.22 27.17 -15.57
CA GLU A 525 71.99 27.43 -17.00
C GLU A 525 72.97 26.59 -17.83
N TYR A 526 72.45 25.71 -18.68
CA TYR A 526 73.26 24.98 -19.67
C TYR A 526 73.44 25.84 -20.93
N ASN A 527 74.69 25.98 -21.40
CA ASN A 527 74.98 26.71 -22.63
C ASN A 527 74.93 25.76 -23.83
N LEU A 528 73.73 25.51 -24.36
CA LEU A 528 73.52 24.60 -25.47
C LEU A 528 73.92 25.24 -26.81
N GLU A 529 75.02 24.76 -27.40
CA GLU A 529 75.50 25.19 -28.71
C GLU A 529 75.69 23.99 -29.66
N GLU A 530 75.64 24.22 -30.97
CA GLU A 530 75.98 23.18 -31.95
C GLU A 530 77.49 22.90 -31.87
N ALA A 531 77.84 21.67 -31.50
CA ALA A 531 79.21 21.29 -31.19
C ALA A 531 79.56 19.92 -31.79
N ASP A 532 80.79 19.76 -32.28
CA ASP A 532 81.26 18.47 -32.80
C ASP A 532 81.48 17.48 -31.64
N LEU A 533 80.59 16.52 -31.52
CA LEU A 533 80.64 15.51 -30.47
C LEU A 533 81.89 14.62 -30.59
N ILE A 534 82.35 14.36 -31.81
CA ILE A 534 83.56 13.55 -32.03
C ILE A 534 84.79 14.32 -31.53
N GLU A 535 84.85 15.62 -31.77
CA GLU A 535 85.94 16.47 -31.28
C GLU A 535 85.97 16.54 -29.74
N ILE A 536 84.80 16.66 -29.10
CA ILE A 536 84.68 16.67 -27.63
C ILE A 536 85.16 15.35 -27.03
N VAL A 537 84.69 14.21 -27.57
CA VAL A 537 85.10 12.88 -27.10
C VAL A 537 86.60 12.67 -27.32
N ARG A 538 87.12 13.04 -28.50
CA ARG A 538 88.55 12.93 -28.82
C ARG A 538 89.41 13.78 -27.88
N SER A 539 89.02 15.02 -27.63
CA SER A 539 89.73 15.93 -26.74
C SER A 539 89.73 15.44 -25.29
N SER A 540 88.59 14.91 -24.83
CA SER A 540 88.45 14.30 -23.51
C SER A 540 89.32 13.05 -23.37
N LEU A 541 89.34 12.19 -24.40
CA LEU A 541 90.20 11.01 -24.46
C LEU A 541 91.68 11.39 -24.43
N GLU A 542 92.13 12.36 -25.23
CA GLU A 542 93.53 12.82 -25.23
C GLU A 542 93.94 13.43 -23.88
N ALA A 543 93.06 14.23 -23.26
CA ALA A 543 93.31 14.79 -21.92
C ALA A 543 93.47 13.68 -20.86
N TYR A 544 92.74 12.58 -21.00
CA TYR A 544 92.73 11.48 -20.03
C TYR A 544 93.75 10.35 -20.37
N LYS A 545 94.27 10.33 -21.60
CA LYS A 545 95.20 9.32 -22.14
C LYS A 545 96.47 9.15 -21.33
N PHE A 546 97.05 10.25 -20.84
CA PHE A 546 98.25 10.19 -20.00
C PHE A 546 97.97 9.50 -18.67
N HIS A 547 96.84 9.81 -18.03
CA HIS A 547 96.43 9.20 -16.77
C HIS A 547 96.16 7.69 -16.91
N ILE A 548 95.49 7.30 -18.00
CA ILE A 548 95.17 5.89 -18.28
C ILE A 548 96.42 5.08 -18.64
N ARG A 549 97.35 5.65 -19.43
CA ARG A 549 98.58 4.96 -19.84
C ARG A 549 99.51 4.69 -18.65
N ASP A 550 99.64 5.63 -17.72
CA ASP A 550 100.43 5.45 -16.49
C ASP A 550 99.90 4.32 -15.60
N LEU A 551 98.60 4.00 -15.71
CA LEU A 551 97.96 2.89 -15.00
C LEU A 551 97.99 1.56 -15.78
N GLY A 552 98.52 1.54 -17.01
CA GLY A 552 98.69 0.33 -17.83
C GLY A 552 97.43 -0.14 -18.54
N PHE A 553 96.49 0.75 -18.82
CA PHE A 553 95.24 0.46 -19.51
C PHE A 553 95.34 0.62 -21.02
N GLU A 554 94.70 -0.30 -21.75
CA GLU A 554 94.50 -0.23 -23.19
C GLU A 554 93.19 0.52 -23.48
N ILE A 555 93.27 1.58 -24.29
CA ILE A 555 92.11 2.33 -24.76
C ILE A 555 91.90 2.04 -26.24
N GLU A 556 90.73 1.54 -26.58
CA GLU A 556 90.25 1.45 -27.95
C GLU A 556 89.20 2.55 -28.19
N SER A 557 89.36 3.36 -29.23
CA SER A 557 88.39 4.39 -29.59
C SER A 557 87.84 4.15 -31.00
N GLU A 558 86.54 3.92 -31.10
CA GLU A 558 85.83 3.80 -32.37
C GLU A 558 85.03 5.08 -32.64
N LEU A 559 85.69 6.02 -33.33
CA LEU A 559 85.14 7.32 -33.70
C LEU A 559 84.91 7.34 -35.22
N LEU A 560 83.79 6.76 -35.67
CA LEU A 560 83.43 6.71 -37.10
C LEU A 560 83.29 8.15 -37.64
N GLY A 561 83.99 8.45 -38.75
CA GLY A 561 84.27 9.81 -39.23
C GLY A 561 83.11 10.63 -39.81
N GLU A 562 81.86 10.36 -39.44
CA GLU A 562 80.72 11.21 -39.79
C GLU A 562 80.58 12.37 -38.79
N LEU A 563 80.45 13.60 -39.27
CA LEU A 563 80.28 14.78 -38.41
C LEU A 563 78.98 14.67 -37.57
N VAL A 564 79.11 14.74 -36.24
CA VAL A 564 77.97 14.66 -35.28
C VAL A 564 77.86 15.99 -34.54
N MET A 565 76.89 16.84 -34.94
CA MET A 565 76.71 18.22 -34.42
C MET A 565 75.41 18.39 -33.60
N PRO A 566 75.25 17.76 -32.42
CA PRO A 566 74.09 18.00 -31.59
C PRO A 566 74.18 19.38 -30.90
N LYS A 567 73.03 19.91 -30.47
CA LYS A 567 72.98 21.06 -29.54
C LYS A 567 73.25 20.58 -28.13
N ILE A 568 74.45 20.84 -27.62
CA ILE A 568 74.92 20.36 -26.32
C ILE A 568 75.75 21.42 -25.61
N ASP A 569 75.89 21.27 -24.30
CA ASP A 569 76.88 21.98 -23.52
C ASP A 569 78.17 21.16 -23.52
N LYS A 570 79.22 21.70 -24.16
CA LYS A 570 80.49 21.00 -24.36
C LYS A 570 81.14 20.58 -23.05
N ASP A 571 81.09 21.45 -22.05
CA ASP A 571 81.72 21.22 -20.74
C ASP A 571 80.94 20.17 -19.96
N ALA A 572 79.60 20.24 -19.97
CA ALA A 572 78.76 19.26 -19.30
C ALA A 572 78.93 17.84 -19.86
N ILE A 573 78.99 17.71 -21.19
CA ILE A 573 79.21 16.41 -21.86
C ILE A 573 80.63 15.89 -21.59
N SER A 574 81.64 16.76 -21.64
CA SER A 574 83.02 16.39 -21.30
C SER A 574 83.12 15.90 -19.85
N GLN A 575 82.47 16.60 -18.91
CA GLN A 575 82.42 16.20 -17.50
C GLN A 575 81.72 14.84 -17.31
N ALA A 576 80.59 14.61 -17.98
CA ALA A 576 79.89 13.34 -17.92
C ALA A 576 80.76 12.19 -18.47
N LEU A 577 81.44 12.40 -19.60
CA LEU A 577 82.35 11.42 -20.19
C LEU A 577 83.55 11.13 -19.28
N LEU A 578 84.18 12.16 -18.70
CA LEU A 578 85.29 11.98 -17.76
C LEU A 578 84.87 11.20 -16.52
N ASN A 579 83.65 11.43 -16.00
CA ASN A 579 83.10 10.66 -14.89
C ASN A 579 82.93 9.17 -15.26
N LEU A 580 82.42 8.87 -16.46
CA LEU A 580 82.30 7.49 -16.95
C LEU A 580 83.67 6.83 -17.14
N LEU A 581 84.65 7.54 -17.72
CA LEU A 581 86.02 7.04 -17.89
C LEU A 581 86.72 6.78 -16.56
N SER A 582 86.53 7.67 -15.57
CA SER A 582 87.04 7.49 -14.21
C SER A 582 86.45 6.25 -13.54
N ASN A 583 85.13 6.03 -13.69
CA ASN A 583 84.49 4.81 -13.20
C ASN A 583 85.03 3.56 -13.90
N ALA A 584 85.17 3.60 -15.23
CA ALA A 584 85.71 2.48 -16.00
C ALA A 584 87.12 2.08 -15.53
N VAL A 585 88.02 3.05 -15.29
CA VAL A 585 89.36 2.80 -14.73
C VAL A 585 89.27 2.21 -13.32
N LYS A 586 88.43 2.79 -12.45
CA LYS A 586 88.30 2.38 -11.05
C LYS A 586 87.84 0.93 -10.88
N TYR A 587 86.95 0.44 -11.74
CA TYR A 587 86.32 -0.87 -11.57
C TYR A 587 86.90 -1.97 -12.48
N SER A 588 87.93 -1.67 -13.27
CA SER A 588 88.56 -2.58 -14.24
C SER A 588 90.03 -2.92 -13.93
N GLU A 589 90.40 -2.99 -12.64
CA GLU A 589 91.79 -3.22 -12.23
C GLU A 589 92.39 -4.54 -12.77
N ASP A 590 91.60 -5.62 -12.83
CA ASP A 590 92.04 -6.95 -13.28
C ASP A 590 92.15 -7.08 -14.82
N ARG A 591 91.33 -6.31 -15.54
CA ARG A 591 91.25 -6.34 -17.01
C ARG A 591 91.24 -4.92 -17.53
N LYS A 592 92.46 -4.41 -17.74
CA LYS A 592 92.73 -3.01 -18.03
C LYS A 592 92.42 -2.62 -19.47
N TYR A 593 91.13 -2.67 -19.83
CA TYR A 593 90.64 -2.38 -21.17
C TYR A 593 89.41 -1.48 -21.10
N ILE A 594 89.42 -0.41 -21.89
CA ILE A 594 88.31 0.53 -22.04
C ILE A 594 88.07 0.79 -23.52
N ARG A 595 86.82 0.58 -23.97
CA ARG A 595 86.37 0.95 -25.32
C ARG A 595 85.47 2.17 -25.25
N VAL A 596 85.77 3.19 -26.04
CA VAL A 596 84.89 4.35 -26.22
C VAL A 596 84.40 4.39 -27.65
N GLU A 597 83.10 4.42 -27.83
CA GLU A 597 82.47 4.42 -29.15
C GLU A 597 81.43 5.53 -29.26
N VAL A 598 81.46 6.23 -30.39
CA VAL A 598 80.45 7.22 -30.76
C VAL A 598 79.69 6.73 -31.98
N ARG A 599 78.38 6.54 -31.84
CA ARG A 599 77.48 6.19 -32.94
C ARG A 599 76.45 7.27 -33.15
N LYS A 600 76.10 7.50 -34.41
CA LYS A 600 74.92 8.28 -34.79
C LYS A 600 73.81 7.31 -35.19
N ASP A 601 72.67 7.41 -34.52
CA ASP A 601 71.43 6.76 -34.93
C ASP A 601 70.53 7.81 -35.63
N SER A 602 69.45 7.37 -36.26
CA SER A 602 68.51 8.20 -37.01
C SER A 602 67.91 9.38 -36.21
N THR A 603 67.84 9.26 -34.87
CA THR A 603 67.22 10.26 -33.98
C THR A 603 68.11 10.72 -32.82
N SER A 604 69.29 10.12 -32.63
CA SER A 604 70.14 10.40 -31.47
C SER A 604 71.62 10.16 -31.75
N ALA A 605 72.48 10.76 -30.93
CA ALA A 605 73.90 10.42 -30.87
C ALA A 605 74.16 9.62 -29.59
N LEU A 606 74.83 8.49 -29.72
CA LEU A 606 75.17 7.59 -28.62
C LEU A 606 76.67 7.67 -28.34
N ILE A 607 77.00 7.93 -27.08
CA ILE A 607 78.35 7.74 -26.54
C ILE A 607 78.29 6.50 -25.65
N SER A 608 79.12 5.50 -25.94
CA SER A 608 79.24 4.33 -25.09
C SER A 608 80.67 4.20 -24.56
N VAL A 609 80.77 3.91 -23.27
CA VAL A 609 82.02 3.57 -22.59
C VAL A 609 81.84 2.15 -22.08
N THR A 610 82.65 1.23 -22.58
CA THR A 610 82.64 -0.17 -22.21
C THR A 610 83.92 -0.50 -21.47
N ASP A 611 83.78 -1.11 -20.30
CA ASP A 611 84.88 -1.60 -19.49
C ASP A 611 84.74 -3.12 -19.27
N HIS A 612 85.83 -3.78 -18.90
CA HIS A 612 85.85 -5.22 -18.60
C HIS A 612 86.02 -5.50 -17.11
N GLY A 613 85.47 -4.61 -16.29
CA GLY A 613 85.52 -4.72 -14.85
C GLY A 613 84.59 -5.77 -14.26
N VAL A 614 84.44 -5.67 -12.96
CA VAL A 614 83.63 -6.59 -12.12
C VAL A 614 82.13 -6.59 -12.46
N GLY A 615 81.65 -5.60 -13.20
CA GLY A 615 80.26 -5.45 -13.60
C GLY A 615 79.33 -5.04 -12.46
N ILE A 616 78.03 -4.93 -12.76
CA ILE A 616 76.99 -4.50 -11.83
C ILE A 616 75.86 -5.53 -11.84
N SER A 617 75.35 -5.91 -10.68
CA SER A 617 74.24 -6.86 -10.59
C SER A 617 72.94 -6.27 -11.17
N LYS A 618 72.03 -7.12 -11.66
CA LYS A 618 70.76 -6.66 -12.26
C LYS A 618 69.86 -5.88 -11.29
N GLU A 619 70.00 -6.14 -9.98
CA GLU A 619 69.21 -5.50 -8.93
C GLU A 619 69.73 -4.10 -8.61
N GLU A 620 71.04 -3.87 -8.75
CA GLU A 620 71.71 -2.59 -8.48
C GLU A 620 71.66 -1.62 -9.67
N LEU A 621 71.48 -2.12 -10.91
CA LEU A 621 71.39 -1.28 -12.12
C LEU A 621 70.35 -0.15 -12.02
N LYS A 622 69.28 -0.32 -11.24
CA LYS A 622 68.24 0.72 -11.05
C LYS A 622 68.62 1.82 -10.08
N LYS A 623 69.71 1.63 -9.33
CA LYS A 623 70.12 2.49 -8.20
C LYS A 623 71.47 3.18 -8.43
N ILE A 624 72.23 2.79 -9.46
CA ILE A 624 73.57 3.35 -9.72
C ILE A 624 73.59 4.86 -10.07
N PHE A 625 72.44 5.41 -10.46
CA PHE A 625 72.25 6.84 -10.69
C PHE A 625 71.58 7.55 -9.50
N ASP A 626 71.21 6.82 -8.44
CA ASP A 626 70.80 7.42 -7.17
C ASP A 626 72.05 7.93 -6.44
N LEU A 627 71.93 9.11 -5.81
CA LEU A 627 73.03 9.79 -5.11
C LEU A 627 73.72 9.00 -3.97
N LYS A 628 73.28 7.77 -3.66
CA LYS A 628 73.60 7.06 -2.41
C LYS A 628 74.49 5.82 -2.55
N GLU A 629 74.79 5.31 -3.74
CA GLU A 629 75.48 4.01 -3.84
C GLU A 629 76.89 4.12 -4.47
N CYS A 630 77.91 3.99 -3.62
CA CYS A 630 79.23 3.50 -4.03
C CYS A 630 79.22 1.98 -3.83
N ILE A 631 79.15 1.20 -4.90
CA ILE A 631 79.19 -0.26 -4.81
C ILE A 631 80.61 -0.66 -4.43
N ILE A 632 80.81 -1.09 -3.17
CA ILE A 632 82.08 -1.65 -2.71
C ILE A 632 82.10 -3.11 -3.14
N VAL A 633 82.91 -3.41 -4.15
CA VAL A 633 83.12 -4.79 -4.63
C VAL A 633 84.22 -5.41 -3.77
N PRO A 634 83.97 -6.51 -3.03
CA PRO A 634 84.99 -7.14 -2.21
C PRO A 634 86.09 -7.74 -3.09
N SER A 635 87.35 -7.39 -2.82
CA SER A 635 88.50 -8.00 -3.48
C SER A 635 88.55 -9.50 -3.17
N SER A 636 88.65 -10.32 -4.22
CA SER A 636 88.93 -11.74 -4.09
C SER A 636 90.45 -11.96 -4.06
N ASN A 637 90.90 -12.83 -3.16
CA ASN A 637 92.30 -13.13 -2.80
C ASN A 637 93.29 -13.26 -3.95
#